data_AF-Q6CFS1-F1
#
_entry.id   AF-Q6CFS1-F1
#
_cell.length_a   1.000
_cell.length_b   1.000
_cell.length_c   1.000
_cell.angle_alpha   90.00
_cell.angle_beta   90.00
_cell.angle_gamma   90.00
#
_symmetry.space_group_name_H-M   'P 1'
#
loop_
_entity.id
_entity.type
_entity.pdbx_description
1 polymer ?
#
loop_
_entity_poly.entity_id
_entity_poly.type
_entity_poly.pdbx_seq_one_letter_code
_entity_poly.pdbx_strand_id
1 'polypeptide(L)'
;MSNLPSWVPEFERVFNFKKHEGPLLFTLATVDQQNRPRARTCVCRGWLFNSRNTGVLLFTTDRRMDKTSQLAENDAFEAVFYSEAHHAQFRIQGFAKLLSDDMTPAMAHAPGSTYDAIGQVLYENKNKDQLYRTVDDRSYPIYGNSSPQGLSPTGSPKPDDFEAVKSRLGNMSDTDSITSSDETGATSAASTNSSPSSEEWNKEYHRVWDSLSPTTKSSFRKPQPRSLMSDDKKKQLDKFARGVDGEHEDLSNFVVVLLCPNRVDFCTVDGAGYRNIFTRLGEDEWREQEVCP
;
A
#
# COMPACT_ATOMS: atom_id res chain seq x y z
N MET A 1 0.56 -10.38 -20.12
CA MET A 1 -0.21 -11.15 -19.12
C MET A 1 0.40 -10.81 -17.78
N SER A 2 -0.32 -10.13 -16.88
CA SER A 2 0.19 -9.91 -15.51
C SER A 2 0.18 -11.23 -14.77
N ASN A 3 1.33 -11.64 -14.27
CA ASN A 3 1.46 -12.86 -13.50
C ASN A 3 0.81 -12.67 -12.13
N LEU A 4 0.05 -13.67 -11.68
CA LEU A 4 -0.50 -13.70 -10.34
C LEU A 4 0.66 -13.63 -9.32
N PRO A 5 0.67 -12.67 -8.38
CA PRO A 5 1.69 -12.63 -7.34
C PRO A 5 1.74 -13.95 -6.56
N SER A 6 2.93 -14.50 -6.34
CA SER A 6 3.08 -15.88 -5.86
C SER A 6 2.52 -16.14 -4.46
N TRP A 7 2.39 -15.11 -3.63
CA TRP A 7 1.79 -15.22 -2.30
C TRP A 7 0.25 -15.30 -2.33
N VAL A 8 -0.39 -14.85 -3.42
CA VAL A 8 -1.86 -14.73 -3.52
C VAL A 8 -2.57 -16.09 -3.45
N PRO A 9 -2.13 -17.16 -4.15
CA PRO A 9 -2.73 -18.48 -3.99
C PRO A 9 -2.79 -18.95 -2.54
N GLU A 10 -1.71 -18.74 -1.78
CA GLU A 10 -1.63 -19.17 -0.38
C GLU A 10 -2.52 -18.31 0.52
N PHE A 11 -2.58 -17.00 0.28
CA PHE A 11 -3.51 -16.12 0.98
C PHE A 11 -4.98 -16.49 0.73
N GLU A 12 -5.36 -16.79 -0.52
CA GLU A 12 -6.72 -17.23 -0.85
C GLU A 12 -7.04 -18.63 -0.30
N ARG A 13 -6.05 -19.51 -0.17
CA ARG A 13 -6.21 -20.80 0.49
C ARG A 13 -6.60 -20.63 1.95
N VAL A 14 -5.99 -19.68 2.66
CA VAL A 14 -6.19 -19.44 4.10
C VAL A 14 -7.41 -18.56 4.41
N PHE A 15 -7.63 -17.49 3.65
CA PHE A 15 -8.65 -16.47 3.97
C PHE A 15 -9.82 -16.39 3.00
N ASN A 16 -9.87 -17.29 2.00
CA ASN A 16 -10.87 -17.38 0.93
C ASN A 16 -12.08 -16.43 1.06
N PHE A 17 -12.05 -15.31 0.32
CA PHE A 17 -13.08 -14.26 0.38
C PHE A 17 -14.51 -14.75 0.09
N LYS A 18 -14.69 -15.88 -0.61
CA LYS A 18 -16.01 -16.42 -0.94
C LYS A 18 -16.58 -17.35 0.14
N LYS A 19 -15.72 -17.93 0.98
CA LYS A 19 -16.09 -18.92 2.00
C LYS A 19 -15.98 -18.38 3.43
N HIS A 20 -15.31 -17.24 3.63
CA HIS A 20 -15.15 -16.68 4.95
C HIS A 20 -16.51 -16.24 5.54
N GLU A 21 -16.86 -16.79 6.70
CA GLU A 21 -18.04 -16.39 7.44
C GLU A 21 -17.77 -15.05 8.15
N GLY A 22 -18.36 -13.97 7.63
CA GLY A 22 -18.22 -12.63 8.20
C GLY A 22 -17.03 -11.82 7.65
N PRO A 23 -16.74 -10.64 8.22
CA PRO A 23 -15.71 -9.74 7.71
C PRO A 23 -14.31 -10.31 7.94
N LEU A 24 -13.46 -10.29 6.90
CA LEU A 24 -12.04 -10.60 7.06
C LEU A 24 -11.34 -9.43 7.78
N LEU A 25 -10.91 -9.66 9.02
CA LEU A 25 -10.25 -8.65 9.85
C LEU A 25 -8.73 -8.75 9.76
N PHE A 26 -8.06 -7.62 9.90
CA PHE A 26 -6.61 -7.55 10.04
C PHE A 26 -6.18 -6.38 10.91
N THR A 27 -4.97 -6.43 11.45
CA THR A 27 -4.37 -5.30 12.16
C THR A 27 -3.52 -4.49 11.20
N LEU A 28 -3.81 -3.19 11.08
CA LEU A 28 -3.01 -2.24 10.30
C LEU A 28 -2.05 -1.46 11.22
N ALA A 29 -0.76 -1.65 11.01
CA ALA A 29 0.30 -0.81 11.57
C ALA A 29 0.67 0.32 10.60
N THR A 30 0.75 1.54 11.13
CA THR A 30 1.23 2.74 10.43
C THR A 30 2.15 3.53 11.35
N VAL A 31 2.81 4.55 10.81
CA VAL A 31 3.67 5.46 11.58
C VAL A 31 3.05 6.87 11.55
N ASP A 32 3.08 7.58 12.67
CA ASP A 32 2.66 8.99 12.73
C ASP A 32 3.82 9.97 12.44
N GLN A 33 3.49 11.26 12.33
CA GLN A 33 4.46 12.34 12.10
C GLN A 33 5.61 12.39 13.10
N GLN A 34 5.41 11.83 14.30
CA GLN A 34 6.42 11.77 15.35
C GLN A 34 7.20 10.44 15.33
N ASN A 35 7.11 9.69 14.23
CA ASN A 35 7.71 8.37 14.05
C ASN A 35 7.24 7.33 15.09
N ARG A 36 6.02 7.48 15.62
CA ARG A 36 5.47 6.50 16.58
C ARG A 36 4.57 5.50 15.85
N PRO A 37 4.68 4.21 16.19
CA PRO A 37 3.80 3.20 15.61
C PRO A 37 2.36 3.39 16.12
N ARG A 38 1.41 3.12 15.23
CA ARG A 38 -0.02 3.11 15.51
C ARG A 38 -0.60 1.83 14.97
N ALA A 39 -1.47 1.18 15.73
CA ALA A 39 -2.12 -0.08 15.34
C ALA A 39 -3.63 0.00 15.56
N ARG A 40 -4.40 -0.66 14.69
CA ARG A 40 -5.86 -0.80 14.80
C ARG A 40 -6.37 -1.93 13.92
N THR A 41 -7.52 -2.49 14.26
CA THR A 41 -8.22 -3.46 13.42
C THR A 41 -8.94 -2.77 12.25
N CYS A 42 -8.83 -3.37 11.07
CA CYS A 42 -9.46 -2.96 9.82
C CYS A 42 -10.18 -4.16 9.19
N VAL A 43 -11.10 -3.88 8.26
CA VAL A 43 -11.83 -4.91 7.49
C VAL A 43 -11.30 -4.93 6.08
N CYS A 44 -10.78 -6.07 5.62
CA CYS A 44 -10.40 -6.26 4.24
C CYS A 44 -11.64 -6.31 3.34
N ARG A 45 -11.59 -5.59 2.21
CA ARG A 45 -12.67 -5.40 1.24
C ARG A 45 -12.38 -6.08 -0.10
N GLY A 46 -11.50 -7.09 -0.09
CA GLY A 46 -11.14 -7.88 -1.26
C GLY A 46 -10.03 -7.24 -2.09
N TRP A 47 -9.97 -7.66 -3.35
CA TRP A 47 -8.94 -7.27 -4.32
C TRP A 47 -9.33 -6.01 -5.10
N LEU A 48 -8.34 -5.20 -5.45
CA LEU A 48 -8.48 -4.08 -6.39
C LEU A 48 -9.07 -4.57 -7.72
N PHE A 49 -10.10 -3.86 -8.22
CA PHE A 49 -10.86 -4.21 -9.43
C PHE A 49 -11.47 -5.62 -9.40
N ASN A 50 -11.69 -6.20 -8.21
CA ASN A 50 -12.05 -7.62 -8.04
C ASN A 50 -11.10 -8.60 -8.73
N SER A 51 -9.84 -8.19 -8.93
CA SER A 51 -8.84 -8.97 -9.65
C SER A 51 -7.68 -9.32 -8.72
N ARG A 52 -7.58 -10.60 -8.36
CA ARG A 52 -6.48 -11.11 -7.52
C ARG A 52 -5.11 -10.97 -8.20
N ASN A 53 -5.07 -10.82 -9.53
CA ASN A 53 -3.83 -10.56 -10.28
C ASN A 53 -3.19 -9.23 -9.92
N THR A 54 -3.94 -8.29 -9.33
CA THR A 54 -3.37 -7.02 -8.86
C THR A 54 -2.45 -7.22 -7.66
N GLY A 55 -2.71 -8.24 -6.82
CA GLY A 55 -2.08 -8.36 -5.50
C GLY A 55 -2.41 -7.21 -4.54
N VAL A 56 -3.32 -6.29 -4.89
CA VAL A 56 -3.64 -5.12 -4.08
C VAL A 56 -4.88 -5.42 -3.25
N LEU A 57 -4.74 -5.36 -1.93
CA LEU A 57 -5.83 -5.54 -0.99
C LEU A 57 -6.48 -4.20 -0.68
N LEU A 58 -7.80 -4.20 -0.46
CA LEU A 58 -8.55 -3.00 -0.13
C LEU A 58 -8.99 -2.99 1.32
N PHE A 59 -9.08 -1.80 1.92
CA PHE A 59 -9.96 -1.55 3.05
C PHE A 59 -10.60 -0.16 2.94
N THR A 60 -11.58 0.15 3.78
CA THR A 60 -12.23 1.47 3.80
C THR A 60 -11.99 2.19 5.12
N THR A 61 -11.85 3.50 5.07
CA THR A 61 -11.67 4.35 6.25
C THR A 61 -12.38 5.68 6.09
N ASP A 62 -12.69 6.31 7.21
CA ASP A 62 -13.19 7.69 7.21
C ASP A 62 -12.01 8.66 7.01
N ARG A 63 -12.15 9.62 6.09
CA ARG A 63 -11.15 10.64 5.72
C ARG A 63 -10.59 11.35 6.95
N ARG A 64 -11.42 11.53 7.98
CA ARG A 64 -11.14 12.31 9.18
C ARG A 64 -10.38 11.53 10.26
N MET A 65 -10.10 10.24 10.04
CA MET A 65 -9.33 9.44 11.00
C MET A 65 -7.83 9.65 10.85
N ASP A 66 -7.10 9.62 11.98
CA ASP A 66 -5.64 9.81 12.03
C ASP A 66 -4.86 8.95 11.00
N LYS A 67 -5.33 7.73 10.71
CA LYS A 67 -4.62 6.84 9.77
C LYS A 67 -4.59 7.39 8.33
N THR A 68 -5.56 8.22 7.96
CA THR A 68 -5.64 8.80 6.62
C THR A 68 -4.50 9.80 6.42
N SER A 69 -4.28 10.71 7.37
CA SER A 69 -3.14 11.64 7.32
C SER A 69 -1.81 10.92 7.49
N GLN A 70 -1.74 9.92 8.37
CA GLN A 70 -0.55 9.07 8.52
C GLN A 70 -0.12 8.44 7.20
N LEU A 71 -1.05 7.80 6.48
CA LEU A 71 -0.77 7.15 5.19
C LEU A 71 -0.54 8.14 4.04
N ALA A 72 -1.08 9.36 4.13
CA ALA A 72 -0.81 10.41 3.15
C ALA A 72 0.62 10.97 3.28
N GLU A 73 1.15 11.02 4.50
CA GLU A 73 2.50 11.54 4.79
C GLU A 73 3.59 10.47 4.74
N ASN A 74 3.26 9.26 5.18
CA ASN A 74 4.11 8.08 5.11
C ASN A 74 3.24 6.89 4.69
N ASP A 75 3.35 6.52 3.42
CA ASP A 75 2.53 5.45 2.86
C ASP A 75 2.95 4.05 3.32
N ALA A 76 4.07 3.89 4.03
CA ALA A 76 4.50 2.59 4.54
C ALA A 76 3.50 2.00 5.54
N PHE A 77 3.24 0.70 5.40
CA PHE A 77 2.38 -0.04 6.32
C PHE A 77 2.92 -1.45 6.58
N GLU A 78 2.45 -2.03 7.69
CA GLU A 78 2.44 -3.48 7.88
C GLU A 78 1.01 -3.92 8.26
N ALA A 79 0.47 -4.92 7.56
CA ALA A 79 -0.83 -5.49 7.82
C ALA A 79 -0.67 -6.93 8.30
N VAL A 80 -1.28 -7.27 9.44
CA VAL A 80 -1.21 -8.60 10.03
C VAL A 80 -2.58 -9.27 9.97
N PHE A 81 -2.65 -10.38 9.25
CA PHE A 81 -3.80 -11.27 9.17
C PHE A 81 -3.48 -12.55 9.94
N TYR A 82 -4.43 -13.03 10.75
CA TYR A 82 -4.30 -14.30 11.44
C TYR A 82 -5.56 -15.14 11.22
N SER A 83 -5.37 -16.42 10.88
CA SER A 83 -6.42 -17.40 10.75
C SER A 83 -6.30 -18.43 11.85
N GLU A 84 -7.29 -18.49 12.74
CA GLU A 84 -7.37 -19.52 13.77
C GLU A 84 -7.59 -20.89 13.15
N ALA A 85 -8.47 -21.01 12.15
CA ALA A 85 -8.80 -22.27 11.49
C ALA A 85 -7.61 -22.94 10.78
N HIS A 86 -6.63 -22.15 10.35
CA HIS A 86 -5.44 -22.63 9.66
C HIS A 86 -4.16 -22.49 10.49
N HIS A 87 -4.23 -21.97 11.73
CA HIS A 87 -3.07 -21.62 12.54
C HIS A 87 -2.00 -20.88 11.74
N ALA A 88 -2.43 -19.88 10.97
CA ALA A 88 -1.61 -19.25 9.94
C ALA A 88 -1.64 -17.73 10.06
N GLN A 89 -0.50 -17.09 9.83
CA GLN A 89 -0.33 -15.65 9.86
C GLN A 89 0.26 -15.14 8.55
N PHE A 90 -0.25 -14.02 8.07
CA PHE A 90 0.37 -13.23 7.02
C PHE A 90 0.72 -11.85 7.58
N ARG A 91 1.99 -11.47 7.44
CA ARG A 91 2.48 -10.10 7.67
C ARG A 91 2.81 -9.49 6.32
N ILE A 92 2.02 -8.52 5.90
CA ILE A 92 2.10 -7.90 4.58
C ILE A 92 2.67 -6.50 4.76
N GLN A 93 3.82 -6.24 4.15
CA GLN A 93 4.51 -4.97 4.15
C GLN A 93 4.47 -4.35 2.76
N GLY A 94 4.36 -3.03 2.69
CA GLY A 94 4.35 -2.30 1.44
C GLY A 94 4.02 -0.84 1.66
N PHE A 95 3.38 -0.24 0.66
CA PHE A 95 2.91 1.14 0.70
C PHE A 95 1.41 1.20 0.41
N ALA A 96 0.73 2.19 0.97
CA ALA A 96 -0.69 2.40 0.80
C ALA A 96 -0.97 3.54 -0.17
N LYS A 97 -2.04 3.45 -0.94
CA LYS A 97 -2.57 4.58 -1.72
C LYS A 97 -4.02 4.86 -1.33
N LEU A 98 -4.40 6.12 -1.42
CA LEU A 98 -5.73 6.58 -1.05
C LEU A 98 -6.53 6.87 -2.33
N LEU A 99 -7.79 6.43 -2.36
CA LEU A 99 -8.77 6.68 -3.41
C LEU A 99 -10.02 7.31 -2.77
N SER A 100 -10.38 8.50 -3.25
CA SER A 100 -11.57 9.26 -2.84
C SER A 100 -12.23 9.93 -4.04
N ASP A 101 -13.35 10.62 -3.80
CA ASP A 101 -14.10 11.38 -4.80
C ASP A 101 -13.29 12.47 -5.52
N ASP A 102 -12.27 13.00 -4.87
CA ASP A 102 -11.39 14.08 -5.35
C ASP A 102 -9.94 13.64 -5.62
N MET A 103 -9.61 12.36 -5.42
CA MET A 103 -8.23 11.88 -5.51
C MET A 103 -8.14 10.47 -6.09
N THR A 104 -7.44 10.35 -7.22
CA THR A 104 -7.08 9.06 -7.81
C THR A 104 -5.63 8.70 -7.47
N PRO A 105 -5.33 7.41 -7.19
CA PRO A 105 -3.99 7.01 -6.79
C PRO A 105 -3.05 6.89 -8.01
N ALA A 106 -1.87 7.48 -7.90
CA ALA A 106 -0.74 7.09 -8.74
C ALA A 106 -0.19 5.75 -8.23
N MET A 107 -0.31 4.69 -9.03
CA MET A 107 0.11 3.34 -8.64
C MET A 107 1.64 3.17 -8.62
N ALA A 108 2.38 4.10 -9.22
CA ALA A 108 3.83 4.16 -9.12
C ALA A 108 4.27 4.56 -7.70
N HIS A 109 5.36 3.99 -7.21
CA HIS A 109 5.95 4.39 -5.92
C HIS A 109 6.80 5.64 -6.14
N ALA A 110 6.96 6.45 -5.10
CA ALA A 110 7.97 7.51 -5.15
C ALA A 110 9.36 6.84 -5.28
N PRO A 111 10.19 7.23 -6.26
CA PRO A 111 11.52 6.67 -6.40
C PRO A 111 12.32 6.89 -5.10
N GLY A 112 12.91 5.81 -4.56
CA GLY A 112 13.72 5.85 -3.33
C GLY A 112 13.08 5.20 -2.09
N SER A 113 11.93 4.53 -2.23
CA SER A 113 11.40 3.67 -1.16
C SER A 113 12.39 2.54 -0.84
N THR A 114 12.64 2.31 0.45
CA THR A 114 13.58 1.29 0.95
C THR A 114 13.28 -0.12 0.44
N TYR A 115 12.02 -0.40 0.10
CA TYR A 115 11.56 -1.69 -0.39
C TYR A 115 11.96 -1.93 -1.85
N ASP A 116 12.05 -0.88 -2.66
CA ASP A 116 12.60 -0.96 -4.01
C ASP A 116 14.10 -1.27 -3.94
N ALA A 117 14.81 -0.73 -2.96
CA ALA A 117 16.25 -1.00 -2.81
C ALA A 117 16.53 -2.47 -2.49
N ILE A 118 15.77 -3.11 -1.59
CA ILE A 118 15.94 -4.54 -1.29
C ILE A 118 15.50 -5.39 -2.50
N GLY A 119 14.34 -5.10 -3.08
CA GLY A 119 13.86 -5.79 -4.28
C GLY A 119 14.86 -5.70 -5.44
N GLN A 120 15.42 -4.52 -5.67
CA GLN A 120 16.42 -4.25 -6.70
C GLN A 120 17.76 -4.95 -6.40
N VAL A 121 18.27 -4.88 -5.17
CA VAL A 121 19.49 -5.62 -4.78
C VAL A 121 19.30 -7.12 -4.98
N LEU A 122 18.14 -7.65 -4.61
CA LEU A 122 17.82 -9.05 -4.85
C LEU A 122 17.72 -9.34 -6.35
N TYR A 123 17.03 -8.50 -7.12
CA TYR A 123 16.89 -8.65 -8.57
C TYR A 123 18.25 -8.68 -9.29
N GLU A 124 19.12 -7.71 -9.01
CA GLU A 124 20.47 -7.60 -9.58
C GLU A 124 21.36 -8.80 -9.20
N ASN A 125 21.09 -9.44 -8.06
CA ASN A 125 21.85 -10.59 -7.57
C ASN A 125 21.07 -11.91 -7.64
N LYS A 126 20.01 -12.00 -8.45
CA LYS A 126 19.15 -13.20 -8.52
C LYS A 126 19.88 -14.49 -8.91
N ASN A 127 21.05 -14.37 -9.53
CA ASN A 127 21.91 -15.47 -9.94
C ASN A 127 23.14 -15.69 -9.03
N LYS A 128 23.22 -15.03 -7.85
CA LYS A 128 24.35 -15.17 -6.92
C LYS A 128 23.88 -15.77 -5.59
N ASP A 129 24.26 -17.01 -5.33
CA ASP A 129 23.81 -17.82 -4.18
C ASP A 129 24.19 -17.29 -2.78
N GLN A 130 24.97 -16.20 -2.66
CA GLN A 130 25.73 -15.90 -1.42
C GLN A 130 25.27 -14.70 -0.58
N LEU A 131 24.26 -13.92 -0.96
CA LEU A 131 23.99 -12.63 -0.26
C LEU A 131 23.08 -12.72 0.99
N TYR A 132 22.63 -13.91 1.37
CA TYR A 132 21.45 -14.07 2.23
C TYR A 132 21.70 -13.97 3.74
N ARG A 133 22.97 -13.90 4.21
CA ARG A 133 23.28 -13.68 5.63
C ARG A 133 23.30 -12.21 6.06
N THR A 134 23.30 -11.25 5.13
CA THR A 134 23.65 -9.85 5.43
C THR A 134 22.47 -8.88 5.37
N VAL A 135 21.31 -9.29 4.86
CA VAL A 135 20.13 -8.42 4.75
C VAL A 135 19.20 -8.55 5.99
N ASP A 136 19.58 -9.39 6.96
CA ASP A 136 18.85 -9.58 8.21
C ASP A 136 18.79 -8.28 9.04
N ASP A 137 17.56 -7.74 9.15
CA ASP A 137 16.97 -6.93 10.22
C ASP A 137 17.63 -5.59 10.63
N ARG A 138 18.83 -5.26 10.13
CA ARG A 138 19.54 -3.99 10.43
C ARG A 138 19.59 -2.99 9.28
N SER A 139 19.06 -3.37 8.12
CA SER A 139 19.18 -2.60 6.87
C SER A 139 17.83 -2.09 6.39
N TYR A 140 17.00 -1.60 7.29
CA TYR A 140 16.00 -0.60 6.90
C TYR A 140 16.75 0.73 6.88
N PRO A 141 16.95 1.39 5.72
CA PRO A 141 17.33 2.79 5.73
C PRO A 141 16.22 3.53 6.47
N ILE A 142 16.44 3.89 7.73
CA ILE A 142 15.68 4.94 8.37
C ILE A 142 16.07 6.19 7.56
N TYR A 143 15.26 6.55 6.57
CA TYR A 143 15.23 7.93 6.10
C TYR A 143 14.62 8.73 7.25
N GLY A 144 15.46 9.02 8.23
CA GLY A 144 15.23 10.08 9.18
C GLY A 144 15.19 11.33 8.33
N ASN A 145 13.99 11.87 8.12
CA ASN A 145 13.84 13.26 7.74
C ASN A 145 14.74 14.05 8.67
N SER A 146 15.80 14.63 8.11
CA SER A 146 16.69 15.55 8.81
C SER A 146 15.86 16.76 9.21
N SER A 147 15.20 16.69 10.37
CA SER A 147 14.76 17.87 11.08
C SER A 147 15.99 18.56 11.64
N PRO A 148 16.16 19.87 11.42
CA PRO A 148 17.37 20.59 11.82
C PRO A 148 17.48 20.56 13.34
N GLN A 149 18.53 19.91 13.84
CA GLN A 149 18.89 19.98 15.25
C GLN A 149 19.24 21.42 15.63
N GLY A 150 18.90 21.74 16.88
CA GLY A 150 18.85 23.09 17.41
C GLY A 150 20.14 23.88 17.23
N LEU A 151 19.96 25.13 16.81
CA LEU A 151 20.97 26.17 16.94
C LEU A 151 21.06 26.60 18.41
N SER A 152 22.26 26.54 18.95
CA SER A 152 22.73 27.47 19.98
C SER A 152 24.15 27.91 19.64
N PRO A 153 24.52 29.14 20.01
CA PRO A 153 25.22 30.04 19.11
C PRO A 153 26.73 30.00 19.33
N THR A 154 27.51 30.03 18.26
CA THR A 154 28.79 30.75 18.14
C THR A 154 29.45 30.39 16.81
N GLY A 155 29.79 31.42 16.03
CA GLY A 155 30.60 31.27 14.80
C GLY A 155 29.87 31.73 13.54
N SER A 156 30.22 32.92 13.07
CA SER A 156 29.79 33.52 11.81
C SER A 156 30.14 32.63 10.60
N PRO A 157 29.30 32.54 9.55
CA PRO A 157 29.60 31.73 8.36
C PRO A 157 30.55 32.46 7.40
N LYS A 158 31.52 31.73 6.83
CA LYS A 158 32.28 32.15 5.65
C LYS A 158 31.61 31.59 4.39
N PRO A 159 31.51 32.37 3.31
CA PRO A 159 30.95 31.91 2.05
C PRO A 159 32.04 31.17 1.27
N ASP A 160 31.85 29.87 1.04
CA ASP A 160 32.40 29.08 -0.08
C ASP A 160 32.26 27.59 0.29
N ASP A 161 31.15 26.97 -0.09
CA ASP A 161 31.00 25.50 -0.20
C ASP A 161 29.75 25.15 -1.04
N PHE A 162 29.58 25.81 -2.18
CA PHE A 162 28.48 25.59 -3.13
C PHE A 162 29.02 25.36 -4.56
N GLU A 163 30.08 24.57 -4.72
CA GLU A 163 30.75 24.31 -6.00
C GLU A 163 31.38 22.90 -6.04
N ALA A 164 30.63 21.84 -5.71
CA ALA A 164 31.15 20.46 -5.79
C ALA A 164 30.18 19.40 -6.34
N VAL A 165 29.01 19.80 -6.89
CA VAL A 165 28.00 18.83 -7.40
C VAL A 165 27.75 18.96 -8.92
N LYS A 166 28.45 19.86 -9.63
CA LYS A 166 28.20 20.11 -11.07
C LYS A 166 29.13 19.41 -12.07
N SER A 167 30.00 18.48 -11.68
CA SER A 167 30.99 17.91 -12.60
C SER A 167 30.88 16.40 -12.87
N ARG A 168 29.68 15.80 -12.86
CA ARG A 168 29.50 14.37 -13.22
C ARG A 168 28.36 14.08 -14.20
N LEU A 169 28.15 14.97 -15.17
CA LEU A 169 27.40 14.67 -16.39
C LEU A 169 28.19 15.24 -17.58
N GLY A 170 28.93 14.36 -18.24
CA GLY A 170 29.72 14.66 -19.42
C GLY A 170 29.68 13.50 -20.40
N ASN A 171 28.93 13.74 -21.48
CA ASN A 171 29.14 13.28 -22.85
C ASN A 171 29.10 11.78 -23.18
N MET A 172 28.01 11.37 -23.82
CA MET A 172 28.09 10.62 -25.09
C MET A 172 26.95 11.08 -26.01
N SER A 173 27.31 11.88 -27.01
CA SER A 173 26.57 12.03 -28.25
C SER A 173 27.34 11.25 -29.30
N ASP A 174 26.66 10.40 -30.07
CA ASP A 174 26.92 10.25 -31.49
C ASP A 174 25.70 9.66 -32.19
N THR A 175 25.50 10.17 -33.39
CA THR A 175 24.41 10.00 -34.34
C THR A 175 24.44 8.66 -35.06
N ASP A 176 23.29 8.16 -35.51
CA ASP A 176 23.17 7.75 -36.91
C ASP A 176 21.71 7.72 -37.39
N SER A 177 21.54 8.23 -38.61
CA SER A 177 20.29 8.39 -39.33
C SER A 177 20.17 7.28 -40.36
N ILE A 178 19.10 6.46 -40.34
CA ILE A 178 18.69 5.68 -41.51
C ILE A 178 17.17 5.70 -41.61
N THR A 179 16.69 6.25 -42.72
CA THR A 179 15.33 6.19 -43.25
C THR A 179 15.09 4.86 -43.97
N SER A 180 13.97 4.18 -43.70
CA SER A 180 13.25 3.39 -44.72
C SER A 180 11.78 3.21 -44.36
N SER A 181 10.94 3.66 -45.27
CA SER A 181 9.51 3.32 -45.41
C SER A 181 9.32 1.82 -45.65
N ASP A 182 8.32 1.22 -44.99
CA ASP A 182 7.34 0.38 -45.69
C ASP A 182 6.11 0.10 -44.81
N GLU A 183 4.93 0.32 -45.41
CA GLU A 183 3.63 -0.12 -44.94
C GLU A 183 3.51 -1.64 -45.11
N THR A 184 3.08 -2.37 -44.08
CA THR A 184 2.13 -3.46 -44.25
C THR A 184 1.38 -3.71 -42.94
N GLY A 185 0.05 -3.78 -43.07
CA GLY A 185 -0.86 -3.98 -41.95
C GLY A 185 -0.71 -5.35 -41.32
N ALA A 186 -0.62 -5.36 -40.00
CA ALA A 186 -1.02 -6.47 -39.16
C ALA A 186 -1.64 -5.87 -37.88
N THR A 187 -2.96 -5.96 -37.79
CA THR A 187 -3.74 -5.71 -36.58
C THR A 187 -3.36 -6.75 -35.52
N SER A 188 -2.26 -6.49 -34.83
CA SER A 188 -1.94 -7.13 -33.57
C SER A 188 -2.55 -6.29 -32.46
N ALA A 189 -3.45 -6.90 -31.70
CA ALA A 189 -4.03 -6.30 -30.51
C ALA A 189 -2.91 -6.03 -29.51
N ALA A 190 -2.37 -4.81 -29.55
CA ALA A 190 -1.45 -4.29 -28.57
C ALA A 190 -2.13 -4.33 -27.21
N SER A 191 -1.71 -5.27 -26.38
CA SER A 191 -2.16 -5.40 -25.00
C SER A 191 -1.54 -4.25 -24.22
N THR A 192 -2.23 -3.12 -24.13
CA THR A 192 -1.73 -1.96 -23.41
C THR A 192 -1.78 -2.25 -21.92
N ASN A 193 -0.60 -2.47 -21.32
CA ASN A 193 -0.34 -2.24 -19.89
C ASN A 193 -0.53 -0.75 -19.59
N SER A 194 -1.76 -0.27 -19.73
CA SER A 194 -2.14 1.11 -19.52
C SER A 194 -2.59 1.28 -18.07
N SER A 195 -2.11 2.33 -17.42
CA SER A 195 -2.59 2.71 -16.09
C SER A 195 -4.11 2.94 -16.15
N PRO A 196 -4.88 2.58 -15.11
CA PRO A 196 -6.32 2.74 -15.14
C PRO A 196 -6.71 4.21 -15.36
N SER A 197 -7.73 4.41 -16.19
CA SER A 197 -8.32 5.71 -16.46
C SER A 197 -9.05 6.28 -15.23
N SER A 198 -9.28 7.59 -15.21
CA SER A 198 -10.06 8.24 -14.15
C SER A 198 -11.48 7.66 -14.02
N GLU A 199 -12.09 7.25 -15.14
CA GLU A 199 -13.40 6.60 -15.13
C GLU A 199 -13.37 5.23 -14.47
N GLU A 200 -12.32 4.44 -14.69
CA GLU A 200 -12.14 3.13 -14.04
C GLU A 200 -11.92 3.28 -12.53
N TRP A 201 -11.14 4.28 -12.11
CA TRP A 201 -10.99 4.61 -10.69
C TRP A 201 -12.29 5.03 -10.05
N ASN A 202 -13.08 5.86 -10.72
CA ASN A 202 -14.39 6.27 -10.21
C ASN A 202 -15.36 5.08 -10.10
N LYS A 203 -15.37 4.19 -11.10
CA LYS A 203 -16.15 2.94 -11.04
C LYS A 203 -15.72 2.06 -9.88
N GLU A 204 -14.41 1.94 -9.63
CA GLU A 204 -13.88 1.17 -8.51
C GLU A 204 -14.27 1.77 -7.16
N TYR A 205 -14.16 3.09 -7.01
CA TYR A 205 -14.57 3.81 -5.80
C TYR A 205 -16.04 3.54 -5.46
N HIS A 206 -16.94 3.71 -6.45
CA HIS A 206 -18.37 3.43 -6.28
C HIS A 206 -18.67 1.94 -6.08
N ARG A 207 -17.96 1.04 -6.76
CA ARG A 207 -18.09 -0.41 -6.55
C ARG A 207 -17.81 -0.78 -5.09
N VAL A 208 -16.75 -0.23 -4.50
CA VAL A 208 -16.42 -0.49 -3.09
C VAL A 208 -17.50 0.12 -2.20
N TRP A 209 -17.95 1.35 -2.45
CA TRP A 209 -19.07 1.97 -1.71
C TRP A 209 -20.33 1.10 -1.70
N ASP A 210 -20.75 0.64 -2.88
CA ASP A 210 -21.98 -0.13 -3.07
C ASP A 210 -21.93 -1.52 -2.43
N SER A 211 -20.73 -2.06 -2.23
CA SER A 211 -20.53 -3.31 -1.50
C SER A 211 -20.75 -3.19 0.02
N LEU A 212 -20.81 -1.97 0.57
CA LEU A 212 -20.93 -1.74 2.00
C LEU A 212 -22.38 -1.85 2.50
N SER A 213 -22.55 -2.42 3.69
CA SER A 213 -23.84 -2.44 4.38
C SER A 213 -24.35 -1.01 4.67
N PRO A 214 -25.68 -0.79 4.78
CA PRO A 214 -26.24 0.51 5.17
C PRO A 214 -25.66 1.04 6.49
N THR A 215 -25.44 0.16 7.47
CA THR A 215 -24.82 0.50 8.77
C THR A 215 -23.38 0.98 8.62
N THR A 216 -22.62 0.39 7.69
CA THR A 216 -21.26 0.85 7.39
C THR A 216 -21.29 2.19 6.66
N LYS A 217 -22.15 2.35 5.65
CA LYS A 217 -22.33 3.61 4.91
C LYS A 217 -22.70 4.76 5.86
N SER A 218 -23.60 4.54 6.82
CA SER A 218 -23.98 5.57 7.80
C SER A 218 -22.84 5.98 8.74
N SER A 219 -21.84 5.11 8.95
CA SER A 219 -20.70 5.43 9.82
C SER A 219 -19.85 6.59 9.34
N PHE A 220 -19.75 6.82 8.02
CA PHE A 220 -19.00 7.94 7.43
C PHE A 220 -19.69 9.31 7.62
N ARG A 221 -20.98 9.30 7.98
CA ARG A 221 -21.78 10.51 8.25
C ARG A 221 -21.87 10.83 9.74
N LYS A 222 -21.34 9.97 10.61
CA LYS A 222 -21.29 10.22 12.05
C LYS A 222 -20.43 11.45 12.38
N PRO A 223 -20.61 12.04 13.58
CA PRO A 223 -19.78 13.15 14.03
C PRO A 223 -18.28 12.84 13.98
N GLN A 224 -17.45 13.89 13.92
CA GLN A 224 -15.99 13.80 13.88
C GLN A 224 -15.45 12.72 14.84
N PRO A 225 -14.74 11.69 14.33
CA PRO A 225 -14.11 10.69 15.18
C PRO A 225 -13.18 11.32 16.23
N ARG A 226 -13.17 10.75 17.44
CA ARG A 226 -12.38 11.21 18.60
C ARG A 226 -12.75 12.61 19.15
N SER A 227 -13.76 13.27 18.60
CA SER A 227 -14.23 14.53 19.16
C SER A 227 -14.99 14.31 20.48
N LEU A 228 -14.95 15.30 21.38
CA LEU A 228 -15.64 15.22 22.68
C LEU A 228 -17.14 14.99 22.51
N MET A 229 -17.70 14.12 23.35
CA MET A 229 -19.12 13.78 23.34
C MET A 229 -19.95 14.94 23.94
N SER A 230 -20.84 15.53 23.14
CA SER A 230 -21.85 16.50 23.58
C SER A 230 -23.25 15.90 23.49
N ASP A 231 -24.23 16.51 24.14
CA ASP A 231 -25.62 16.01 24.08
C ASP A 231 -26.21 16.07 22.67
N ASP A 232 -25.82 17.05 21.86
CA ASP A 232 -26.22 17.11 20.45
C ASP A 232 -25.62 15.97 19.64
N LYS A 233 -24.35 15.60 19.91
CA LYS A 233 -23.72 14.43 19.25
C LYS A 233 -24.37 13.12 19.66
N LYS A 234 -24.76 12.97 20.93
CA LYS A 234 -25.53 11.80 21.39
C LYS A 234 -26.85 11.69 20.63
N LYS A 235 -27.62 12.78 20.55
CA LYS A 235 -28.88 12.84 19.79
C LYS A 235 -28.67 12.49 18.31
N GLN A 236 -27.59 12.97 17.69
CA GLN A 236 -27.24 12.62 16.32
C GLN A 236 -26.95 11.12 16.19
N LEU A 237 -26.13 10.55 17.07
CA LEU A 237 -25.83 9.11 17.08
C LEU A 237 -27.08 8.24 17.27
N ASP A 238 -28.02 8.67 18.11
CA ASP A 238 -29.30 7.98 18.29
C ASP A 238 -30.16 7.97 17.02
N LYS A 239 -30.13 9.06 16.23
CA LYS A 239 -30.81 9.10 14.92
C LYS A 239 -30.20 8.08 13.95
N PHE A 240 -28.87 7.99 13.87
CA PHE A 240 -28.18 6.99 13.05
C PHE A 240 -28.49 5.56 13.51
N ALA A 241 -28.52 5.31 14.82
CA ALA A 241 -28.84 3.99 15.37
C ALA A 241 -30.29 3.56 15.04
N ARG A 242 -31.20 4.52 14.93
CA ARG A 242 -32.60 4.31 14.54
C ARG A 242 -32.84 4.34 13.02
N GLY A 243 -31.85 4.72 12.22
CA GLY A 243 -31.99 4.88 10.77
C GLY A 243 -32.91 6.04 10.35
N VAL A 244 -33.02 7.09 11.18
CA VAL A 244 -33.90 8.27 10.94
C VAL A 244 -33.10 9.54 10.65
N ASP A 245 -31.89 9.38 10.15
CA ASP A 245 -30.93 10.44 9.84
C ASP A 245 -31.07 11.02 8.42
N GLY A 246 -31.96 10.45 7.60
CA GLY A 246 -32.30 10.93 6.24
C GLY A 246 -31.54 10.21 5.12
N GLU A 247 -32.12 10.21 3.92
CA GLU A 247 -31.62 9.50 2.72
C GLU A 247 -30.72 10.38 1.83
N HIS A 248 -29.75 11.10 2.39
CA HIS A 248 -28.73 11.76 1.57
C HIS A 248 -27.44 10.95 1.60
N GLU A 249 -27.01 10.47 0.43
CA GLU A 249 -25.68 9.90 0.26
C GLU A 249 -24.63 11.01 0.29
N ASP A 250 -23.78 11.00 1.31
CA ASP A 250 -22.63 11.89 1.45
C ASP A 250 -21.38 11.02 1.57
N LEU A 251 -20.54 11.07 0.53
CA LEU A 251 -19.31 10.30 0.40
C LEU A 251 -18.06 11.14 0.72
N SER A 252 -18.20 12.38 1.20
CA SER A 252 -17.08 13.29 1.46
C SER A 252 -16.03 12.69 2.40
N ASN A 253 -16.46 11.87 3.36
CA ASN A 253 -15.59 11.19 4.31
C ASN A 253 -15.23 9.76 3.90
N PHE A 254 -15.74 9.25 2.78
CA PHE A 254 -15.47 7.89 2.34
C PHE A 254 -14.10 7.82 1.63
N VAL A 255 -13.24 6.92 2.10
CA VAL A 255 -11.92 6.68 1.50
C VAL A 255 -11.71 5.19 1.34
N VAL A 256 -11.29 4.78 0.16
CA VAL A 256 -10.77 3.44 -0.12
C VAL A 256 -9.25 3.50 0.00
N VAL A 257 -8.67 2.59 0.78
CA VAL A 257 -7.23 2.47 0.94
C VAL A 257 -6.77 1.20 0.23
N LEU A 258 -5.84 1.38 -0.71
CA LEU A 258 -5.18 0.35 -1.47
C LEU A 258 -3.90 -0.04 -0.73
N LEU A 259 -3.82 -1.29 -0.27
CA LEU A 259 -2.62 -1.87 0.32
C LEU A 259 -1.87 -2.60 -0.78
N CYS A 260 -0.71 -2.07 -1.16
CA CYS A 260 0.09 -2.60 -2.25
C CYS A 260 1.34 -3.29 -1.70
N PRO A 261 1.38 -4.63 -1.67
CA PRO A 261 2.47 -5.37 -1.03
C PRO A 261 3.76 -5.30 -1.84
N ASN A 262 4.87 -5.16 -1.11
CA ASN A 262 6.23 -5.38 -1.63
C ASN A 262 6.90 -6.57 -0.94
N ARG A 263 6.45 -6.92 0.27
CA ARG A 263 6.94 -8.09 1.01
C ARG A 263 5.81 -8.75 1.77
N VAL A 264 5.76 -10.08 1.74
CA VAL A 264 4.78 -10.88 2.49
C VAL A 264 5.55 -11.94 3.26
N ASP A 265 5.34 -12.00 4.57
CA ASP A 265 5.89 -13.01 5.48
C ASP A 265 4.74 -13.89 5.94
N PHE A 266 4.69 -15.10 5.40
CA PHE A 266 3.69 -16.11 5.71
C PHE A 266 4.29 -17.13 6.65
N CYS A 267 3.59 -17.42 7.76
CA CYS A 267 3.97 -18.52 8.64
C CYS A 267 2.76 -19.34 9.11
N THR A 268 2.98 -20.63 9.32
CA THR A 268 2.08 -21.48 10.12
C THR A 268 2.69 -21.71 11.49
N VAL A 269 1.86 -21.67 12.53
CA VAL A 269 2.28 -21.77 13.94
C VAL A 269 2.04 -23.16 14.52
N ASP A 270 1.59 -24.11 13.71
CA ASP A 270 1.32 -25.49 14.10
C ASP A 270 2.48 -26.45 13.78
N GLY A 271 2.63 -27.50 14.59
CA GLY A 271 3.61 -28.56 14.36
C GLY A 271 5.06 -28.06 14.33
N ALA A 272 5.80 -28.45 13.28
CA ALA A 272 7.18 -27.99 13.06
C ALA A 272 7.26 -26.52 12.61
N GLY A 273 6.12 -25.89 12.32
CA GLY A 273 6.03 -24.60 11.67
C GLY A 273 6.46 -24.64 10.20
N TYR A 274 5.97 -23.68 9.43
CA TYR A 274 6.42 -23.41 8.08
C TYR A 274 6.49 -21.89 7.90
N ARG A 275 7.53 -21.37 7.24
CA ARG A 275 7.64 -19.93 6.98
C ARG A 275 8.24 -19.64 5.61
N ASN A 276 7.56 -18.78 4.87
CA ASN A 276 7.98 -18.37 3.53
C ASN A 276 7.89 -16.85 3.40
N ILE A 277 8.95 -16.24 2.89
CA ILE A 277 9.05 -14.81 2.63
C ILE A 277 8.95 -14.59 1.12
N PHE A 278 7.95 -13.82 0.73
CA PHE A 278 7.73 -13.36 -0.64
C PHE A 278 8.23 -11.92 -0.75
N THR A 279 9.11 -11.64 -1.71
CA THR A 279 9.62 -10.28 -1.95
C THR A 279 9.43 -9.89 -3.40
N ARG A 280 8.81 -8.73 -3.63
CA ARG A 280 8.62 -8.17 -4.96
C ARG A 280 9.96 -7.70 -5.52
N LEU A 281 10.29 -8.13 -6.73
CA LEU A 281 11.52 -7.76 -7.44
C LEU A 281 11.26 -6.72 -8.54
N GLY A 282 10.03 -6.66 -9.06
CA GLY A 282 9.59 -5.75 -10.12
C GLY A 282 8.07 -5.72 -10.24
N GLU A 283 7.53 -5.18 -11.33
CA GLU A 283 6.08 -5.01 -11.49
C GLU A 283 5.31 -6.32 -11.31
N ASP A 284 5.75 -7.40 -11.96
CA ASP A 284 5.10 -8.72 -11.96
C ASP A 284 6.04 -9.86 -11.50
N GLU A 285 7.23 -9.54 -10.95
CA GLU A 285 8.22 -10.54 -10.51
C GLU A 285 8.30 -10.60 -8.98
N TRP A 286 8.19 -11.81 -8.44
CA TRP A 286 8.27 -12.11 -7.02
C TRP A 286 9.28 -13.21 -6.77
N ARG A 287 10.07 -13.06 -5.71
CA ARG A 287 10.93 -14.12 -5.15
C ARG A 287 10.23 -14.76 -3.97
N GLU A 288 10.36 -16.07 -3.87
CA GLU A 288 9.92 -16.87 -2.73
C GLU A 288 11.14 -17.44 -2.01
N GLN A 289 11.11 -17.46 -0.69
CA GLN A 289 12.19 -18.00 0.12
C GLN A 289 11.64 -18.63 1.39
N GLU A 290 11.74 -19.95 1.46
CA GLU A 290 11.49 -20.69 2.70
C GLU A 290 12.59 -20.36 3.73
N VAL A 291 12.19 -20.09 4.96
CA VAL A 291 13.06 -19.75 6.08
C VAL A 291 12.62 -20.51 7.33
N CYS A 292 13.47 -20.54 8.35
CA CYS A 292 13.07 -21.10 9.64
C CYS A 292 11.89 -20.29 10.23
N PRO A 293 10.88 -20.95 10.80
CA PRO A 293 9.75 -20.30 11.49
C PRO A 293 10.17 -19.30 12.57
#